data_AF-A0A951BQW7-F1
#
_entry.id   AF-A0A951BQW7-F1
#
_cell.length_a   1.000
_cell.length_b   1.000
_cell.length_c   1.000
_cell.angle_alpha   90.00
_cell.angle_beta   90.00
_cell.angle_gamma   90.00
#
_symmetry.space_group_name_H-M   'P 1'
#
loop_
_entity.id
_entity.type
_entity.pdbx_description
1 polymer ?
#
loop_
_entity_poly.entity_id
_entity_poly.type
_entity_poly.pdbx_seq_one_letter_code
_entity_poly.pdbx_strand_id
1 'polypeptide(L)'
;MSSIGLLSGSADRAQRLSELLKDAGADAVIITDPTALPGEPGGDGLDFYIQLPVTIHPDGHTAVARVGSFLSAGLLARFSAVDRVLPVLAPGATVVLVSGNTPEEVSLPDDQRSRLALLHLLAHATRAELATRHVQVRVVSSQRSDQEIVHYALGGDDTHADRNPQERTSAATAYQDWRTEVMGLVGIDI
;
A
#
# COMPACT_ATOMS: atom_id res chain seq x y z
N MET A 1 -17.73 6.85 18.71
CA MET A 1 -18.05 5.94 17.59
C MET A 1 -16.82 5.08 17.38
N SER A 2 -16.99 3.79 17.11
CA SER A 2 -15.88 2.88 16.74
C SER A 2 -15.33 3.32 15.40
N SER A 3 -14.00 3.41 15.24
CA SER A 3 -13.41 3.73 13.93
C SER A 3 -13.63 2.57 12.98
N ILE A 4 -14.07 2.85 11.76
CA ILE A 4 -14.29 1.83 10.73
C ILE A 4 -13.24 1.93 9.64
N GLY A 5 -12.70 0.80 9.20
CA GLY A 5 -11.73 0.79 8.12
C GLY A 5 -11.73 -0.47 7.30
N LEU A 6 -10.78 -0.52 6.38
CA LEU A 6 -10.71 -1.53 5.34
C LEU A 6 -9.34 -2.19 5.33
N LEU A 7 -9.33 -3.51 5.20
CA LEU A 7 -8.15 -4.35 5.05
C LEU A 7 -8.18 -5.01 3.68
N SER A 8 -7.07 -4.95 2.95
CA SER A 8 -6.89 -5.71 1.71
C SER A 8 -5.54 -6.39 1.67
N GLY A 9 -5.40 -7.42 0.84
CA GLY A 9 -4.14 -8.12 0.61
C GLY A 9 -4.13 -9.54 1.20
N SER A 10 -3.04 -9.93 1.87
CA SER A 10 -2.91 -11.26 2.50
C SER A 10 -4.08 -11.55 3.46
N ALA A 11 -4.89 -12.57 3.14
CA ALA A 11 -6.07 -12.94 3.92
C ALA A 11 -5.71 -13.34 5.37
N ASP A 12 -4.70 -14.19 5.55
CA ASP A 12 -4.27 -14.64 6.89
C ASP A 12 -3.80 -13.47 7.76
N ARG A 13 -3.05 -12.53 7.17
CA ARG A 13 -2.56 -11.36 7.89
C ARG A 13 -3.69 -10.36 8.13
N ALA A 14 -4.61 -10.19 7.18
CA ALA A 14 -5.79 -9.35 7.34
C ALA A 14 -6.66 -9.82 8.50
N GLN A 15 -6.87 -11.13 8.64
CA GLN A 15 -7.63 -11.71 9.74
C GLN A 15 -7.01 -11.37 11.11
N ARG A 16 -5.69 -11.56 11.26
CA ARG A 16 -4.99 -11.20 12.50
C ARG A 16 -5.06 -9.72 12.83
N LEU A 17 -4.91 -8.85 11.82
CA LEU A 17 -5.04 -7.40 12.02
C LEU A 17 -6.46 -7.00 12.38
N SER A 18 -7.47 -7.64 11.81
CA SER A 18 -8.88 -7.38 12.13
C SER A 18 -9.19 -7.69 13.59
N GLU A 19 -8.60 -8.74 14.15
CA GLU A 19 -8.74 -9.08 15.58
C GLU A 19 -8.08 -8.01 16.46
N LEU A 20 -6.86 -7.59 16.13
CA LEU A 20 -6.15 -6.53 16.84
C LEU A 20 -6.86 -5.16 16.77
N LEU A 21 -7.44 -4.82 15.61
CA LEU A 21 -8.24 -3.61 15.44
C LEU A 21 -9.49 -3.64 16.33
N LYS A 22 -10.16 -4.80 16.39
CA LYS A 22 -11.33 -5.00 17.25
C LYS A 22 -10.98 -4.85 18.72
N ASP A 23 -9.86 -5.43 19.16
CA ASP A 23 -9.36 -5.28 20.53
C ASP A 23 -9.01 -3.82 20.86
N ALA A 24 -8.62 -3.04 19.86
CA ALA A 24 -8.37 -1.60 19.96
C ALA A 24 -9.63 -0.72 19.82
N GLY A 25 -10.82 -1.32 19.67
CA GLY A 25 -12.09 -0.59 19.55
C GLY A 25 -12.35 0.00 18.15
N ALA A 26 -11.80 -0.64 17.11
CA ALA A 26 -12.03 -0.30 15.71
C ALA A 26 -12.57 -1.53 14.94
N ASP A 27 -13.46 -1.28 13.98
CA ASP A 27 -14.05 -2.30 13.12
C ASP A 27 -13.38 -2.30 11.76
N ALA A 28 -13.09 -3.49 11.22
CA ALA A 28 -12.41 -3.63 9.93
C ALA A 28 -13.16 -4.56 9.00
N VAL A 29 -13.36 -4.11 7.76
CA VAL A 29 -13.89 -4.92 6.66
C VAL A 29 -12.71 -5.50 5.88
N ILE A 30 -12.65 -6.81 5.76
CA ILE A 30 -11.64 -7.49 4.94
C ILE A 30 -12.19 -7.65 3.53
N ILE A 31 -11.43 -7.16 2.54
CA ILE A 31 -11.69 -7.39 1.12
C ILE A 31 -10.53 -8.14 0.48
N THR A 32 -10.87 -9.19 -0.27
CA THR A 32 -9.92 -9.90 -1.12
C THR A 32 -9.96 -9.40 -2.56
N ASP A 33 -11.06 -8.76 -2.95
CA ASP A 33 -11.24 -8.11 -4.23
C ASP A 33 -11.65 -6.64 -4.03
N PRO A 34 -10.83 -5.66 -4.47
CA PRO A 34 -11.19 -4.24 -4.49
C PRO A 34 -12.45 -3.92 -5.29
N THR A 35 -12.89 -4.80 -6.20
CA THR A 35 -14.17 -4.63 -6.90
C THR A 35 -15.39 -4.89 -6.02
N ALA A 36 -15.21 -5.56 -4.89
CA ALA A 36 -16.25 -5.83 -3.91
C ALA A 36 -16.52 -4.64 -2.96
N LEU A 37 -15.82 -3.51 -3.13
CA LEU A 37 -16.13 -2.30 -2.38
C LEU A 37 -17.53 -1.80 -2.75
N PRO A 38 -18.44 -1.63 -1.77
CA PRO A 38 -19.76 -1.09 -2.07
C PRO A 38 -19.59 0.31 -2.68
N GLY A 39 -20.16 0.48 -3.87
CA GLY A 39 -19.89 1.60 -4.78
C GLY A 39 -20.41 2.96 -4.35
N GLU A 40 -21.01 3.09 -3.16
CA GLU A 40 -21.46 4.37 -2.64
C GLU A 40 -21.10 4.50 -1.15
N PRO A 41 -20.44 5.59 -0.74
CA PRO A 41 -20.24 5.91 0.66
C PRO A 41 -21.59 6.29 1.28
N GLY A 42 -22.34 5.28 1.75
CA GLY A 42 -23.58 5.47 2.48
C GLY A 42 -23.41 5.92 3.95
N GLY A 43 -22.21 6.36 4.35
CA GLY A 43 -21.85 6.73 5.73
C GLY A 43 -20.73 7.76 5.82
N ASP A 44 -20.22 8.01 7.04
CA ASP A 44 -19.19 9.02 7.38
C ASP A 44 -17.80 8.80 6.72
N GLY A 45 -17.65 7.77 5.88
CA GLY A 45 -16.41 7.36 5.23
C GLY A 45 -15.59 6.37 6.06
N LEU A 46 -14.54 5.82 5.46
CA LEU A 46 -13.58 4.95 6.15
C LEU A 46 -12.51 5.77 6.88
N ASP A 47 -12.31 5.53 8.16
CA ASP A 47 -11.29 6.18 8.99
C ASP A 47 -9.88 5.68 8.68
N PHE A 48 -9.75 4.44 8.19
CA PHE A 48 -8.46 3.90 7.78
C PHE A 48 -8.56 2.87 6.65
N TYR A 49 -7.46 2.74 5.92
CA TYR A 49 -7.25 1.69 4.92
C TYR A 49 -5.87 1.09 5.10
N ILE A 50 -5.79 -0.23 5.26
CA ILE A 50 -4.54 -0.98 5.35
C ILE A 50 -4.43 -1.89 4.12
N GLN A 51 -3.37 -1.67 3.34
CA GLN A 51 -3.05 -2.48 2.17
C GLN A 51 -1.85 -3.39 2.49
N LEU A 52 -2.15 -4.65 2.77
CA LEU A 52 -1.17 -5.69 3.03
C LEU A 52 -0.56 -6.22 1.73
N PRO A 53 0.69 -6.70 1.76
CA PRO A 53 1.23 -7.43 0.63
C PRO A 53 0.49 -8.76 0.41
N VAL A 54 0.48 -9.20 -0.84
CA VAL A 54 -0.02 -10.51 -1.26
C VAL A 54 1.15 -11.35 -1.74
N THR A 55 1.11 -12.65 -1.43
CA THR A 55 2.05 -13.60 -2.03
C THR A 55 1.61 -13.86 -3.46
N ILE A 56 2.40 -13.40 -4.42
CA ILE A 56 2.16 -13.66 -5.84
C ILE A 56 3.01 -14.84 -6.27
N HIS A 57 2.37 -15.79 -6.96
CA HIS A 57 3.04 -16.86 -7.69
C HIS A 57 3.15 -16.40 -9.15
N PRO A 58 4.32 -15.98 -9.63
CA PRO A 58 4.49 -15.49 -11.00
C PRO A 58 4.15 -16.60 -12.01
N ASP A 59 3.30 -16.27 -12.98
CA ASP A 59 2.90 -17.20 -14.04
C ASP A 59 3.62 -16.90 -15.37
N GLY A 60 3.85 -17.94 -16.18
CA GLY A 60 4.38 -17.82 -17.53
C GLY A 60 5.63 -18.65 -17.83
N HIS A 61 5.76 -19.03 -19.10
CA HIS A 61 6.83 -19.91 -19.59
C HIS A 61 8.17 -19.18 -19.82
N THR A 62 8.19 -17.85 -19.88
CA THR A 62 9.42 -17.05 -20.04
C THR A 62 9.68 -16.19 -18.81
N ALA A 63 10.94 -15.76 -18.62
CA ALA A 63 11.28 -14.83 -17.53
C ALA A 63 10.51 -13.50 -17.65
N VAL A 64 10.36 -12.98 -18.87
CA VAL A 64 9.60 -11.75 -19.14
C VAL A 64 8.13 -11.93 -18.78
N ALA A 65 7.51 -13.05 -19.14
CA ALA A 65 6.12 -13.34 -18.79
C ALA A 65 5.91 -13.42 -17.27
N ARG A 66 6.84 -14.08 -16.56
CA ARG A 66 6.80 -14.15 -15.08
C ARG A 66 6.95 -12.78 -14.43
N VAL A 67 7.89 -11.95 -14.89
CA VAL A 67 8.03 -10.57 -14.40
C VAL A 67 6.76 -9.76 -14.68
N GLY A 68 6.21 -9.83 -15.89
CA GLY A 68 4.97 -9.14 -16.25
C GLY A 68 3.76 -9.58 -15.41
N SER A 69 3.61 -10.89 -15.19
CA SER A 69 2.58 -11.47 -14.31
C SER A 69 2.74 -10.96 -12.88
N PHE A 70 3.96 -11.01 -12.35
CA PHE A 70 4.27 -10.55 -11.00
C PHE A 70 3.97 -9.05 -10.80
N LEU A 71 4.43 -8.19 -11.72
CA LEU A 71 4.17 -6.75 -11.65
C LEU A 71 2.66 -6.44 -11.76
N SER A 72 1.95 -7.13 -12.65
CA SER A 72 0.51 -6.89 -12.85
C SER A 72 -0.33 -7.35 -11.66
N ALA A 73 -0.15 -8.60 -11.23
CA ALA A 73 -0.94 -9.20 -10.15
C ALA A 73 -0.53 -8.68 -8.76
N GLY A 74 0.73 -8.31 -8.58
CA GLY A 74 1.26 -7.83 -7.31
C GLY A 74 1.17 -6.33 -7.16
N LEU A 75 1.89 -5.60 -8.01
CA LEU A 75 2.14 -4.17 -7.81
C LEU A 75 1.06 -3.30 -8.44
N LEU A 76 0.72 -3.50 -9.72
CA LEU A 76 -0.29 -2.68 -10.39
C LEU A 76 -1.68 -2.89 -9.79
N ALA A 77 -2.01 -4.11 -9.35
CA ALA A 77 -3.23 -4.40 -8.61
C ALA A 77 -3.38 -3.52 -7.35
N ARG A 78 -2.28 -3.14 -6.69
CA ARG A 78 -2.30 -2.26 -5.51
C ARG A 78 -2.65 -0.81 -5.86
N PHE A 79 -2.25 -0.32 -7.03
CA PHE A 79 -2.68 0.99 -7.52
C PHE A 79 -4.18 1.00 -7.78
N SER A 80 -4.68 -0.01 -8.49
CA SER A 80 -6.11 -0.17 -8.76
C SER A 80 -6.95 -0.31 -7.48
N ALA A 81 -6.41 -0.97 -6.45
CA ALA A 81 -7.08 -1.08 -5.16
C ALA A 81 -7.16 0.27 -4.43
N VAL A 82 -6.06 1.03 -4.40
CA VAL A 82 -6.06 2.39 -3.80
C VAL A 82 -7.05 3.28 -4.52
N ASP A 83 -6.99 3.35 -5.86
CA ASP A 83 -7.86 4.20 -6.69
C ASP A 83 -9.35 4.02 -6.37
N ARG A 84 -9.78 2.79 -6.10
CA ARG A 84 -11.16 2.47 -5.70
C ARG A 84 -11.51 2.86 -4.26
N VAL A 85 -10.52 2.89 -3.37
CA VAL A 85 -10.70 3.25 -1.96
C VAL A 85 -10.73 4.77 -1.77
N LEU A 86 -10.00 5.55 -2.59
CA LEU A 86 -9.89 7.00 -2.43
C LEU A 86 -11.24 7.72 -2.24
N PRO A 87 -12.30 7.43 -3.03
CA PRO A 87 -13.57 8.14 -2.92
C PRO A 87 -14.30 7.88 -1.59
N VAL A 88 -14.06 6.73 -0.96
CA VAL A 88 -14.80 6.28 0.24
C VAL A 88 -14.07 6.52 1.57
N LEU A 89 -12.82 7.01 1.54
CA LEU A 89 -12.11 7.44 2.75
C LEU A 89 -12.84 8.61 3.42
N ALA A 90 -12.73 8.76 4.73
CA ALA A 90 -13.17 9.96 5.45
C ALA A 90 -12.10 11.08 5.37
N PRO A 91 -12.46 12.37 5.54
CA PRO A 91 -11.47 13.40 5.83
C PRO A 91 -10.67 13.05 7.09
N GLY A 92 -9.35 13.25 7.06
CA GLY A 92 -8.46 12.90 8.18
C GLY A 92 -8.15 11.41 8.33
N ALA A 93 -8.63 10.56 7.42
CA ALA A 93 -8.37 9.12 7.45
C ALA A 93 -6.86 8.79 7.37
N THR A 94 -6.52 7.53 7.68
CA THR A 94 -5.14 7.04 7.53
C THR A 94 -5.04 5.88 6.55
N VAL A 95 -4.17 6.02 5.55
CA VAL A 95 -3.81 4.96 4.60
C VAL A 95 -2.45 4.39 5.00
N VAL A 96 -2.39 3.08 5.24
CA VAL A 96 -1.17 2.33 5.55
C VAL A 96 -0.87 1.35 4.42
N LEU A 97 0.19 1.63 3.68
CA LEU A 97 0.70 0.76 2.62
C LEU A 97 1.84 -0.09 3.18
N VAL A 98 1.57 -1.37 3.43
CA VAL A 98 2.58 -2.28 3.96
C VAL A 98 3.41 -2.84 2.80
N SER A 99 4.73 -2.65 2.87
CA SER A 99 5.67 -3.19 1.87
C SER A 99 5.59 -4.71 1.84
N GLY A 100 5.88 -5.32 0.69
CA GLY A 100 5.95 -6.78 0.60
C GLY A 100 7.32 -7.31 1.03
N ASN A 101 7.32 -8.44 1.72
CA ASN A 101 8.47 -9.34 1.76
C ASN A 101 8.29 -10.33 0.62
N THR A 102 9.10 -10.21 -0.43
CA THR A 102 9.19 -11.28 -1.43
C THR A 102 10.07 -12.36 -0.82
N PRO A 103 9.71 -13.65 -0.94
CA PRO A 103 10.61 -14.73 -0.55
C PRO A 103 11.94 -14.57 -1.31
N GLU A 104 13.07 -14.65 -0.60
CA GLU A 104 14.42 -14.54 -1.17
C GLU A 104 14.67 -15.53 -2.33
N GLU A 105 13.91 -16.63 -2.37
CA GLU A 105 14.04 -17.72 -3.33
C GLU A 105 13.63 -17.34 -4.77
N VAL A 106 12.88 -16.26 -4.96
CA VAL A 106 12.48 -15.80 -6.28
C VAL A 106 13.56 -14.84 -6.81
N SER A 107 14.63 -15.40 -7.36
CA SER A 107 15.64 -14.68 -8.17
C SER A 107 15.03 -14.16 -9.48
N LEU A 108 14.02 -13.29 -9.38
CA LEU A 108 13.63 -12.43 -10.47
C LEU A 108 14.61 -11.25 -10.51
N PRO A 109 14.99 -10.75 -11.69
CA PRO A 109 15.83 -9.56 -11.81
C PRO A 109 15.18 -8.27 -11.27
N ASP A 110 13.92 -8.35 -10.81
CA ASP A 110 13.24 -7.28 -10.10
C ASP A 110 13.74 -7.21 -8.64
N ASP A 111 14.58 -6.22 -8.36
CA ASP A 111 15.14 -5.97 -7.04
C ASP A 111 14.06 -5.44 -6.07
N GLN A 112 14.14 -5.84 -4.80
CA GLN A 112 13.29 -5.36 -3.70
C GLN A 112 13.20 -3.84 -3.65
N ARG A 113 14.27 -3.15 -4.08
CA ARG A 113 14.35 -1.69 -4.19
C ARG A 113 13.34 -1.10 -5.18
N SER A 114 13.18 -1.71 -6.36
CA SER A 114 12.25 -1.23 -7.40
C SER A 114 10.81 -1.33 -6.93
N ARG A 115 10.45 -2.43 -6.26
CA ARG A 115 9.12 -2.60 -5.67
C ARG A 115 8.83 -1.58 -4.58
N LEU A 116 9.81 -1.32 -3.72
CA LEU A 116 9.67 -0.30 -2.68
C LEU A 116 9.52 1.10 -3.29
N ALA A 117 10.31 1.43 -4.32
CA ALA A 117 10.21 2.71 -5.03
C ALA A 117 8.81 2.91 -5.64
N LEU A 118 8.24 1.88 -6.25
CA LEU A 118 6.89 1.95 -6.82
C LEU A 118 5.79 2.03 -5.76
N LEU A 119 5.99 1.41 -4.60
CA LEU A 119 5.08 1.61 -3.46
C LEU A 119 5.16 3.04 -2.91
N HIS A 120 6.35 3.65 -2.89
CA HIS A 120 6.51 5.05 -2.52
C HIS A 120 5.88 5.99 -3.54
N LEU A 121 5.96 5.67 -4.83
CA LEU A 121 5.24 6.38 -5.88
C LEU A 121 3.72 6.31 -5.65
N LEU A 122 3.18 5.13 -5.35
CA LEU A 122 1.76 4.98 -5.00
C LEU A 122 1.41 5.89 -3.83
N ALA A 123 2.19 5.84 -2.75
CA ALA A 123 1.99 6.69 -1.58
C ALA A 123 2.02 8.19 -1.94
N HIS A 124 2.94 8.61 -2.81
CA HIS A 124 3.02 9.99 -3.26
C HIS A 124 1.79 10.41 -4.06
N ALA A 125 1.35 9.59 -5.01
CA ALA A 125 0.14 9.84 -5.80
C ALA A 125 -1.10 9.94 -4.90
N THR A 126 -1.25 9.03 -3.94
CA THR A 126 -2.34 9.05 -2.94
C THR A 126 -2.34 10.34 -2.12
N ARG A 127 -1.17 10.81 -1.67
CA ARG A 127 -1.06 12.07 -0.91
C ARG A 127 -1.44 13.28 -1.75
N ALA A 128 -1.03 13.30 -3.01
CA ALA A 128 -1.36 14.39 -3.93
C ALA A 128 -2.87 14.48 -4.15
N GLU A 129 -3.54 13.35 -4.39
CA GLU A 129 -4.99 13.28 -4.60
C GLU A 129 -5.78 13.68 -3.35
N LEU A 130 -5.34 13.28 -2.16
CA LEU A 130 -6.07 13.49 -0.91
C LEU A 130 -5.62 14.71 -0.11
N ALA A 131 -4.80 15.60 -0.70
CA ALA A 131 -4.18 16.73 0.00
C ALA A 131 -5.20 17.64 0.71
N THR A 132 -6.35 17.90 0.06
CA THR A 132 -7.42 18.76 0.60
C THR A 132 -8.25 18.10 1.69
N ARG A 133 -8.16 16.76 1.82
CA ARG A 133 -8.92 15.95 2.77
C ARG A 133 -8.13 15.61 4.03
N HIS A 134 -6.89 16.10 4.14
CA HIS A 134 -5.99 15.85 5.28
C HIS A 134 -5.77 14.36 5.61
N VAL A 135 -5.88 13.48 4.61
CA VAL A 135 -5.62 12.04 4.80
C VAL A 135 -4.12 11.82 4.99
N GLN A 136 -3.77 11.04 6.02
CA GLN A 136 -2.39 10.62 6.24
C GLN A 136 -2.08 9.38 5.41
N VAL A 137 -0.93 9.36 4.73
CA VAL A 137 -0.49 8.18 3.96
C VAL A 137 0.87 7.74 4.46
N ARG A 138 0.98 6.49 4.90
CA ARG A 138 2.17 5.90 5.53
C ARG A 138 2.60 4.66 4.76
N VAL A 139 3.91 4.52 4.53
CA VAL A 139 4.50 3.28 3.99
C VAL A 139 5.21 2.59 5.15
N VAL A 140 4.83 1.36 5.44
CA VAL A 140 5.32 0.60 6.60
C VAL A 140 6.00 -0.67 6.13
N SER A 141 7.17 -0.98 6.69
CA SER A 141 7.88 -2.23 6.36
C SER A 141 7.06 -3.44 6.78
N SER A 142 7.04 -4.48 5.94
CA SER A 142 6.48 -5.80 6.26
C SER A 142 7.12 -6.48 7.46
N GLN A 143 8.33 -6.07 7.84
CA GLN A 143 9.06 -6.54 9.03
C GLN A 143 8.48 -5.98 10.34
N ARG A 144 7.67 -4.91 10.27
CA ARG A 144 6.95 -4.40 11.44
C ARG A 144 5.92 -5.41 11.90
N SER A 145 5.74 -5.45 13.21
CA SER A 145 4.74 -6.29 13.86
C SER A 145 3.32 -5.88 13.47
N ASP A 146 2.38 -6.82 13.58
CA ASP A 146 0.97 -6.55 13.30
C ASP A 146 0.41 -5.46 14.25
N GLN A 147 0.90 -5.40 15.49
CA GLN A 147 0.56 -4.36 16.47
C GLN A 147 1.04 -2.96 16.04
N GLU A 148 2.27 -2.85 15.53
CA GLU A 148 2.78 -1.57 15.00
C GLU A 148 1.96 -1.10 13.79
N ILE A 149 1.57 -2.01 12.89
CA ILE A 149 0.75 -1.67 11.73
C ILE A 149 -0.62 -1.13 12.17
N VAL A 150 -1.26 -1.77 13.16
CA VAL A 150 -2.53 -1.30 13.73
C VAL A 150 -2.37 0.07 14.40
N HIS A 151 -1.31 0.26 15.18
CA HIS A 151 -1.00 1.54 15.81
C HIS A 151 -0.88 2.67 14.77
N TYR A 152 -0.19 2.43 13.65
CA TYR A 152 -0.10 3.42 12.57
C TYR A 152 -1.45 3.70 11.92
N ALA A 153 -2.30 2.67 11.72
CA ALA A 153 -3.61 2.84 11.10
C ALA A 153 -4.56 3.69 11.96
N LEU A 154 -4.43 3.61 13.29
CA LEU A 154 -5.23 4.37 14.25
C LEU A 154 -4.65 5.77 14.55
N GLY A 155 -3.76 6.27 13.69
CA GLY A 155 -3.19 7.62 13.81
C GLY A 155 -2.04 7.74 14.82
N GLY A 156 -1.53 6.62 15.33
CA GLY A 156 -0.39 6.60 16.23
C GLY A 156 0.86 7.19 15.58
N ASP A 157 1.56 8.05 16.33
CA ASP A 157 2.82 8.63 15.87
C ASP A 157 3.96 7.62 15.88
N ASP A 158 4.90 7.85 14.97
CA ASP A 158 6.06 7.00 14.77
C ASP A 158 7.20 7.43 15.71
N THR A 159 7.13 7.02 16.97
CA THR A 159 8.25 7.18 17.92
C THR A 159 9.52 6.43 17.49
N HIS A 160 9.43 5.59 16.46
CA HIS A 160 10.51 4.78 15.91
C HIS A 160 10.81 5.05 14.42
N ALA A 161 10.34 6.18 13.87
CA ALA A 161 10.57 6.53 12.46
C ALA A 161 12.07 6.57 12.12
N ASP A 162 12.91 6.95 13.07
CA ASP A 162 14.29 7.39 12.86
C ASP A 162 15.34 6.30 12.63
N ARG A 163 14.96 5.03 12.44
CA ARG A 163 15.97 3.95 12.42
C ARG A 163 16.59 3.59 11.07
N ASN A 164 16.19 4.20 9.93
CA ASN A 164 16.93 3.95 8.68
C ASN A 164 16.96 5.14 7.68
N PRO A 165 17.80 6.16 7.93
CA PRO A 165 18.01 7.29 7.00
C PRO A 165 18.48 6.85 5.60
N GLN A 166 19.20 5.73 5.54
CA GLN A 166 19.75 5.15 4.32
C GLN A 166 18.64 4.66 3.36
N GLU A 167 17.59 4.03 3.88
CA GLU A 167 16.44 3.55 3.09
C GLU A 167 15.57 4.71 2.61
N ARG A 168 15.40 5.76 3.41
CA ARG A 168 14.69 6.97 2.97
C ARG A 168 15.43 7.68 1.84
N THR A 169 16.75 7.78 1.96
CA THR A 169 17.60 8.42 0.95
C THR A 169 17.62 7.61 -0.34
N SER A 170 17.78 6.28 -0.25
CA SER A 170 17.78 5.41 -1.44
C SER A 170 16.42 5.36 -2.13
N ALA A 171 15.32 5.32 -1.37
CA ALA A 171 13.96 5.38 -1.93
C ALA A 171 13.67 6.73 -2.57
N ALA A 172 14.12 7.84 -1.97
CA ALA A 172 13.96 9.18 -2.54
C ALA A 172 14.75 9.33 -3.85
N THR A 173 15.98 8.84 -3.92
CA THR A 173 16.78 8.83 -5.15
C THR A 173 16.14 7.96 -6.22
N ALA A 174 15.77 6.72 -5.90
CA ALA A 174 15.11 5.81 -6.84
C ALA A 174 13.77 6.38 -7.36
N TYR A 175 13.03 7.10 -6.52
CA TYR A 175 11.83 7.80 -6.93
C TYR A 175 12.12 8.98 -7.88
N GLN A 176 13.18 9.76 -7.63
CA GLN A 176 13.57 10.86 -8.54
C GLN A 176 14.04 10.35 -9.90
N ASP A 177 14.80 9.24 -9.90
CA ASP A 177 15.26 8.60 -11.13
C ASP A 177 14.06 8.10 -11.94
N TRP A 178 13.15 7.37 -11.29
CA TRP A 178 11.93 6.88 -11.93
C TRP A 178 11.01 8.03 -12.40
N ARG A 179 10.85 9.10 -11.60
CA ARG A 179 10.07 10.28 -11.99
C ARG A 179 10.67 10.94 -13.22
N THR A 180 12.00 10.99 -13.32
CA THR A 180 12.70 11.53 -14.49
C THR A 180 12.48 10.65 -15.71
N GLU A 181 12.57 9.33 -15.56
CA GLU A 181 12.30 8.36 -16.64
C GLU A 181 10.85 8.44 -17.13
N VAL A 182 9.87 8.48 -16.21
CA VAL A 182 8.45 8.52 -16.57
C VAL A 182 8.01 9.87 -17.11
N MET A 183 8.47 10.99 -16.54
CA MET A 183 8.19 12.31 -17.12
C MET A 183 8.90 12.50 -18.47
N GLY A 184 10.04 11.82 -18.69
CA GLY A 184 10.70 11.74 -20.00
C GLY A 184 9.87 11.01 -21.06
N LEU A 185 9.00 10.07 -20.66
CA LEU A 185 8.06 9.38 -21.57
C LEU A 185 6.85 10.24 -21.94
N VAL A 186 6.46 11.20 -21.08
CA VAL A 186 5.33 12.13 -21.34
C VAL A 186 5.75 13.30 -22.26
N GLY A 187 7.06 13.55 -22.43
CA GLY A 187 7.59 14.58 -23.32
C GLY A 187 7.82 14.17 -24.77
N ILE A 188 7.40 12.96 -25.17
CA ILE A 188 7.43 12.51 -26.57
C ILE A 188 6.02 12.64 -27.14
N ASP A 189 5.64 13.87 -27.48
CA ASP A 189 4.54 14.09 -28.43
C ASP A 189 5.03 13.62 -29.82
N ILE A 190 4.25 12.72 -30.44
CA ILE A 190 4.29 12.43 -31.89
C ILE A 190 3.16 13.22 -32.54
#